data_AF-A0A4Q3FRR7-F1
#
_entry.id   AF-A0A4Q3FRR7-F1
#
_cell.length_a   1.000
_cell.length_b   1.000
_cell.length_c   1.000
_cell.angle_alpha   90.00
_cell.angle_beta   90.00
_cell.angle_gamma   90.00
#
_symmetry.space_group_name_H-M   'P 1'
#
loop_
_entity.id
_entity.type
_entity.pdbx_description
1 polymer ?
#
loop_
_entity_poly.entity_id
_entity_poly.type
_entity_poly.pdbx_seq_one_letter_code
_entity_poly.pdbx_strand_id
1 'polypeptide(L)'
;MAKDQPEALATFAASARNDGKKPENIGLHATDETKAIPTDPKKKADAATKVLREGVLDKDQGADEAVDDLPDRTRDTHHRS
;
A
#
# COMPACT_ATOMS: atom_id res chain seq x y z
N MET A 1 -31.41 4.39 -0.83
CA MET A 1 -30.43 5.43 -1.18
C MET A 1 -29.05 4.78 -1.22
N ALA A 2 -28.63 4.24 -2.37
CA ALA A 2 -27.31 3.64 -2.52
C ALA A 2 -26.30 4.76 -2.80
N LYS A 3 -25.53 5.14 -1.77
CA LYS A 3 -24.40 6.06 -1.88
C LYS A 3 -23.19 5.30 -2.42
N ASP A 4 -22.71 5.76 -3.57
CA ASP A 4 -21.29 5.88 -3.89
C ASP A 4 -20.45 4.59 -3.94
N GLN A 5 -20.71 3.72 -4.92
CA GLN A 5 -19.68 2.81 -5.45
C GLN A 5 -19.32 3.19 -6.89
N PRO A 6 -18.52 4.25 -7.09
CA PRO A 6 -18.05 4.63 -8.42
C PRO A 6 -17.26 3.49 -9.08
N GLU A 7 -16.55 2.64 -8.31
CA GLU A 7 -15.83 1.49 -8.88
C GLU A 7 -16.77 0.40 -9.40
N ALA A 8 -17.91 0.16 -8.75
CA ALA A 8 -18.91 -0.81 -9.21
C ALA A 8 -19.55 -0.37 -10.53
N LEU A 9 -19.85 0.94 -10.65
CA LEU A 9 -20.37 1.52 -11.89
C LEU A 9 -19.32 1.54 -13.01
N ALA A 10 -18.07 1.87 -12.70
CA ALA A 10 -16.98 1.82 -13.66
C ALA A 10 -16.73 0.39 -14.16
N THR A 11 -16.76 -0.59 -13.25
CA THR A 11 -16.60 -2.02 -13.60
C THR A 11 -17.76 -2.51 -14.46
N PHE A 12 -18.99 -2.12 -14.14
CA PHE A 12 -20.18 -2.45 -14.94
C PHE A 12 -20.12 -1.82 -16.34
N ALA A 13 -19.73 -0.55 -16.45
CA ALA A 13 -19.57 0.12 -17.73
C ALA A 13 -18.44 -0.50 -18.57
N ALA A 14 -17.35 -0.93 -17.94
CA ALA A 14 -16.23 -1.58 -18.61
C ALA A 14 -16.58 -3.00 -19.08
N SER A 15 -17.31 -3.80 -18.28
CA SER A 15 -17.74 -5.14 -18.68
C SER A 15 -18.81 -5.11 -19.78
N ALA A 16 -19.72 -4.13 -19.74
CA ALA A 16 -20.72 -3.93 -20.80
C ALA A 16 -20.07 -3.65 -22.16
N ARG A 17 -18.91 -2.99 -22.19
CA ARG A 17 -18.12 -2.71 -23.41
C ARG A 17 -17.25 -3.89 -23.87
N ASN A 18 -17.15 -4.95 -23.06
CA ASN A 18 -16.31 -6.12 -23.31
C ASN A 18 -17.14 -7.41 -23.42
N ASP A 19 -18.28 -7.34 -24.12
CA ASP A 19 -19.23 -8.46 -24.30
C ASP A 19 -19.69 -9.13 -23.00
N GLY A 20 -19.81 -8.36 -21.92
CA GLY A 20 -20.19 -8.87 -20.59
C GLY A 20 -19.07 -9.60 -19.85
N LYS A 21 -17.85 -9.63 -20.39
CA LYS A 21 -16.67 -10.20 -19.72
C LYS A 21 -15.98 -9.16 -18.86
N LYS A 22 -15.67 -9.54 -17.62
CA LYS A 22 -14.85 -8.72 -16.73
C LYS A 22 -13.47 -8.49 -17.39
N PRO A 23 -12.99 -7.24 -17.48
CA PRO A 23 -11.63 -6.98 -17.94
C PRO A 23 -10.61 -7.75 -17.09
N GLU A 24 -9.63 -8.38 -17.72
CA GLU A 24 -8.64 -9.25 -17.04
C GLU A 24 -7.81 -8.51 -15.99
N ASN A 25 -7.63 -7.21 -16.16
CA ASN A 25 -6.90 -6.33 -15.26
C ASN A 25 -7.73 -5.78 -14.09
N ILE A 26 -9.04 -6.03 -14.05
CA ILE A 26 -9.92 -5.63 -12.94
C ILE A 26 -10.23 -6.88 -12.13
N GLY A 27 -9.68 -6.98 -10.93
CA GLY A 27 -9.61 -8.22 -10.14
C GLY A 27 -9.75 -8.00 -8.63
N LEU A 28 -10.04 -9.07 -7.88
CA LEU A 28 -9.82 -9.09 -6.41
C LEU A 28 -8.37 -9.46 -6.06
N HIS A 29 -7.55 -9.75 -7.08
CA HIS A 29 -6.14 -10.05 -6.92
C HIS A 29 -5.35 -8.75 -6.84
N ALA A 30 -4.35 -8.73 -5.96
CA ALA A 30 -3.47 -7.58 -5.84
C ALA A 30 -2.60 -7.43 -7.10
N THR A 31 -2.54 -6.21 -7.62
CA THR A 31 -1.66 -5.80 -8.72
C THR A 31 -0.24 -5.54 -8.20
N ASP A 32 0.74 -5.32 -9.07
CA ASP A 32 2.10 -4.94 -8.62
C ASP A 32 2.12 -3.64 -7.79
N GLU A 33 1.18 -2.74 -8.06
CA GLU A 33 1.00 -1.46 -7.37
C GLU A 33 0.34 -1.60 -5.99
N THR A 34 -0.46 -2.65 -5.79
CA THR A 34 -1.27 -2.85 -4.56
C THR A 34 -0.86 -4.08 -3.75
N LYS A 35 -0.04 -4.97 -4.33
CA LYS A 35 0.50 -6.14 -3.62
C LYS A 35 1.29 -5.70 -2.40
N ALA A 36 1.25 -6.51 -1.36
CA ALA A 36 2.09 -6.27 -0.20
C ALA A 36 3.57 -6.27 -0.60
N ILE A 37 4.35 -5.39 0.00
CA ILE A 37 5.81 -5.42 -0.11
C ILE A 37 6.32 -6.51 0.82
N PRO A 38 7.07 -7.52 0.32
CA PRO A 38 7.68 -8.54 1.18
C PRO A 38 8.62 -7.90 2.19
N THR A 39 8.50 -8.30 3.45
CA THR A 39 9.31 -7.76 4.55
C THR A 39 9.26 -8.69 5.76
N ASP A 40 10.24 -8.57 6.65
CA ASP A 40 10.22 -9.22 7.95
C ASP A 40 9.22 -8.51 8.89
N PRO A 41 8.18 -9.20 9.41
CA PRO A 41 7.24 -8.63 10.36
C PRO A 41 7.91 -8.10 11.64
N LYS A 42 9.00 -8.72 12.08
CA LYS A 42 9.72 -8.32 13.29
C LYS A 42 10.34 -6.94 13.12
N LYS A 43 10.98 -6.68 11.98
CA LYS A 43 11.54 -5.35 11.67
C LYS A 43 10.48 -4.25 11.68
N LYS A 44 9.27 -4.54 11.17
CA LYS A 44 8.14 -3.60 11.24
C LYS A 44 7.72 -3.30 12.68
N ALA A 45 7.63 -4.32 13.51
CA ALA A 45 7.26 -4.15 14.92
C ALA A 45 8.32 -3.34 15.69
N ASP A 46 9.60 -3.61 15.43
CA ASP A 46 10.73 -2.90 16.06
C ASP A 46 10.74 -1.41 15.67
N ALA A 47 10.59 -1.10 14.38
CA ALA A 47 10.49 0.29 13.91
C ALA A 47 9.28 1.02 14.50
N ALA A 48 8.09 0.39 14.48
CA ALA A 48 6.89 0.97 15.08
C ALA A 48 7.06 1.22 16.59
N THR A 49 7.73 0.32 17.30
CA THR A 49 8.01 0.49 18.73
C THR A 49 8.89 1.71 18.99
N LYS A 50 9.91 1.95 18.15
CA LYS A 50 10.77 3.13 18.26
C LYS A 50 9.98 4.42 18.01
N VAL A 51 9.19 4.49 16.93
CA VAL A 51 8.33 5.65 16.61
C VAL A 51 7.42 5.99 17.78
N LEU A 52 6.72 4.99 18.33
CA LEU A 52 5.80 5.19 19.45
C LEU A 52 6.53 5.63 20.73
N ARG A 53 7.70 5.04 21.01
CA ARG A 53 8.49 5.38 22.19
C ARG A 53 9.07 6.78 22.10
N GLU A 54 9.60 7.16 20.94
CA GLU A 54 10.16 8.49 20.69
C GLU A 54 9.12 9.59 20.87
N GLY A 55 7.92 9.43 20.27
CA GLY A 55 6.82 10.38 20.45
C GLY A 55 6.32 10.51 21.90
N VAL A 56 6.51 9.49 22.73
CA VAL A 56 6.16 9.53 24.16
C VAL A 56 7.27 10.13 25.01
N LEU A 57 8.53 9.82 24.71
CA LEU A 57 9.68 10.26 25.50
C LEU A 57 10.19 11.64 25.10
N ASP A 58 9.81 12.14 23.93
CA ASP A 58 10.33 13.36 23.29
C ASP A 58 11.86 13.34 23.23
N LYS A 59 12.40 12.17 22.90
CA LYS A 59 13.84 11.88 22.80
C LYS A 59 14.07 10.93 21.65
N ASP A 60 15.12 11.22 20.89
CA ASP A 60 15.59 10.36 19.80
C ASP A 60 15.75 8.90 20.25
N GLN A 61 15.08 7.99 19.54
CA GLN A 61 15.20 6.53 19.67
C GLN A 61 15.67 5.87 18.36
N GLY A 62 16.11 6.66 17.39
CA GLY A 62 16.46 6.24 16.05
C GLY A 62 15.25 5.69 15.29
N ALA A 63 14.10 6.37 15.43
CA ALA A 63 12.86 5.97 14.76
C ALA A 63 12.94 6.18 13.24
N ASP A 64 13.53 7.29 12.80
CA ASP A 64 13.64 7.63 11.38
C ASP A 64 14.54 6.62 10.65
N GLU A 65 15.70 6.27 11.20
CA GLU A 65 16.59 5.27 10.58
C GLU A 65 15.93 3.89 10.52
N ALA A 66 15.17 3.53 11.56
CA ALA A 66 14.45 2.25 11.59
C ALA A 66 13.34 2.18 10.54
N VAL A 67 12.73 3.32 10.19
CA VAL A 67 11.76 3.44 9.09
C VAL A 67 12.47 3.43 7.74
N ASP A 68 13.63 4.06 7.63
CA ASP A 68 14.45 4.07 6.41
C ASP A 68 14.98 2.70 6.02
N ASP A 69 15.26 1.83 6.99
CA ASP A 69 15.67 0.44 6.76
C ASP A 69 14.54 -0.48 6.28
N LEU A 70 13.28 -0.03 6.30
CA LEU A 70 12.14 -0.79 5.81
C LEU A 70 11.95 -0.59 4.30
N PRO A 71 11.49 -1.63 3.58
CA PRO A 71 11.26 -1.51 2.15
C PRO A 71 10.08 -0.56 1.87
N ASP A 72 10.31 0.40 0.96
CA ASP A 72 9.37 1.47 0.63
C ASP A 72 9.24 1.63 -0.89
N ARG A 73 8.02 1.39 -1.39
CA ARG A 73 7.68 1.48 -2.82
C ARG A 73 7.87 2.88 -3.38
N THR A 74 7.80 3.94 -2.58
CA THR A 74 7.97 5.33 -3.03
C THR A 74 9.44 5.74 -3.14
N ARG A 75 10.33 5.11 -2.37
CA ARG A 75 11.77 5.36 -2.43
C ARG A 75 12.42 4.57 -3.56
N ASP A 76 12.00 3.31 -3.74
CA ASP A 76 12.55 2.43 -4.77
C ASP A 76 12.21 2.88 -6.21
N THR A 77 11.15 3.65 -6.42
CA THR A 77 10.74 4.16 -7.74
C THR A 77 11.50 5.40 -8.18
N HIS A 78 12.05 6.20 -7.25
CA HIS A 78 12.79 7.42 -7.56
C HIS A 78 14.27 7.20 -7.92
N HIS A 79 14.79 5.96 -7.80
CA HIS A 79 16.17 5.64 -8.23
C HIS A 79 16.30 5.33 -9.74
N ARG A 80 15.18 5.26 -10.48
CA ARG A 80 15.17 5.17 -11.96
C ARG A 80 14.64 6.45 -12.60
N SER A 81 15.45 7.51 -12.56
CA SER A 81 15.29 8.70 -13.41
C SER A 81 16.61 9.45 -13.49
#